data_AF-A0A2N9MWE2-F1
#
_entry.id   AF-A0A2N9MWE2-F1
#
_cell.length_a   1.000
_cell.length_b   1.000
_cell.length_c   1.000
_cell.angle_alpha   90.00
_cell.angle_beta   90.00
_cell.angle_gamma   90.00
#
_symmetry.space_group_name_H-M   'P 1'
#
loop_
_entity.id
_entity.type
_entity.pdbx_description
1 polymer ?
#
loop_
_entity_poly.entity_id
_entity_poly.type
_entity_poly.pdbx_seq_one_letter_code
_entity_poly.pdbx_strand_id
1 'polypeptide(L)' 'MVVKKTRITQMTYIKNWVPGTESQELHFLDSDDNVVAKAHRFLRPDGKLAASGMVDPKRVFSEGKWYGLESPASDA' A
#
# COMPACT_ATOMS: atom_id res chain seq x y z
N MET A 1 -4.15 -5.71 -14.99
CA MET A 1 -3.90 -5.48 -13.55
C MET A 1 -5.14 -4.85 -12.95
N VAL A 2 -5.87 -5.59 -12.11
CA VAL A 2 -7.16 -5.15 -11.54
C VAL A 2 -6.98 -4.94 -10.03
N VAL A 3 -7.21 -3.70 -9.55
CA VAL A 3 -7.20 -3.39 -8.11
C VAL A 3 -8.59 -3.74 -7.56
N LYS A 4 -8.72 -4.83 -6.78
CA LYS A 4 -10.03 -5.36 -6.37
C LYS A 4 -10.48 -5.02 -4.93
N LYS A 5 -9.60 -4.52 -4.03
CA LYS A 5 -9.97 -4.19 -2.64
C LYS A 5 -9.19 -3.00 -2.10
N THR A 6 -9.88 -2.13 -1.36
CA THR A 6 -9.29 -0.95 -0.71
C THR A 6 -9.72 -0.93 0.75
N ARG A 7 -8.76 -0.89 1.68
CA ARG A 7 -9.01 -0.63 3.11
C ARG A 7 -8.60 0.81 3.40
N ILE A 8 -9.56 1.66 3.77
CA ILE A 8 -9.35 3.08 4.05
C ILE A 8 -9.06 3.27 5.53
N THR A 9 -7.91 3.89 5.85
CA THR A 9 -7.56 4.33 7.21
C THR A 9 -7.16 5.81 7.13
N GLN A 10 -7.74 6.68 7.95
CA GLN A 10 -7.31 8.08 8.07
C GLN A 10 -5.96 8.14 8.81
N MET A 11 -4.97 8.84 8.24
CA MET A 11 -3.66 9.04 8.89
C MET A 11 -3.23 10.51 8.76
N THR A 12 -2.73 11.07 9.87
CA THR A 12 -2.35 12.49 10.02
C THR A 12 -0.89 12.80 9.65
N TYR A 13 -0.10 11.81 9.26
CA TYR A 13 1.35 11.97 9.01
C TYR A 13 1.72 12.26 7.55
N ILE A 14 0.74 12.52 6.67
CA ILE A 14 1.03 12.83 5.27
C ILE A 14 1.44 14.29 5.14
N LYS A 15 2.63 14.51 4.60
CA LYS A 15 3.11 15.86 4.26
C LYS A 15 2.11 16.53 3.30
N ASN A 16 1.63 17.72 3.66
CA ASN A 16 0.61 18.45 2.91
C ASN A 16 -0.69 17.64 2.72
N TRP A 17 -1.17 17.01 3.79
CA TRP A 17 -2.44 16.27 3.79
C TRP A 17 -3.57 17.08 3.15
N VAL A 18 -4.23 16.48 2.16
CA VAL A 18 -5.42 17.03 1.53
C VAL A 18 -6.62 16.26 2.07
N PRO A 19 -7.62 16.92 2.68
CA PRO A 19 -8.85 16.27 3.13
C PRO A 19 -9.47 15.41 2.02
N GLY A 20 -9.89 14.20 2.37
CA GLY A 20 -10.41 13.22 1.41
C GLY A 20 -9.33 12.36 0.74
N THR A 21 -8.05 12.52 1.09
CA THR A 21 -7.02 11.56 0.66
C THR A 21 -7.30 10.19 1.28
N GLU A 22 -7.30 9.15 0.46
CA GLU A 22 -7.54 7.77 0.88
C GLU A 22 -6.25 6.98 0.98
N SER A 23 -6.09 6.24 2.09
CA SER A 23 -5.10 5.19 2.23
C SER A 23 -5.61 3.93 1.52
N GLN A 24 -4.82 3.36 0.60
CA GLN A 24 -5.24 2.22 -0.22
C GLN A 24 -4.17 1.14 -0.24
N GLU A 25 -4.54 -0.09 0.10
CA GLU A 25 -3.75 -1.29 -0.22
C GLU A 25 -4.10 -1.75 -1.65
N LEU A 26 -3.09 -2.04 -2.45
CA LEU A 26 -3.22 -2.51 -3.83
C LEU A 26 -2.85 -3.99 -3.86
N HIS A 27 -3.75 -4.84 -4.37
CA HIS A 27 -3.49 -6.26 -4.59
C HIS A 27 -3.29 -6.50 -6.08
N PHE A 28 -2.18 -7.14 -6.42
CA PHE A 28 -1.86 -7.56 -7.77
C PHE A 28 -2.13 -9.05 -7.86
N LEU A 29 -2.91 -9.43 -8.86
CA LEU A 29 -3.40 -10.80 -9.05
C LEU A 29 -2.78 -11.40 -10.32
N ASP A 30 -2.49 -12.69 -10.31
CA ASP A 30 -2.16 -13.45 -11.53
C ASP A 30 -3.42 -13.81 -12.35
N SER A 31 -3.26 -14.65 -13.38
CA SER A 31 -4.38 -15.09 -14.24
C SER A 31 -5.43 -15.93 -13.52
N ASP A 32 -5.07 -16.50 -12.37
CA ASP A 32 -5.91 -17.41 -11.59
C ASP A 32 -6.50 -16.72 -10.36
N ASP A 33 -6.45 -15.37 -10.32
CA ASP A 33 -6.91 -14.53 -9.22
C ASP A 33 -6.15 -14.78 -7.89
N ASN A 34 -4.92 -15.30 -7.93
CA ASN A 34 -4.07 -15.38 -6.74
C ASN A 34 -3.30 -14.08 -6.53
N VAL A 35 -3.18 -13.63 -5.27
CA VAL A 35 -2.43 -12.41 -4.95
C VAL A 35 -0.93 -12.68 -5.05
N VAL A 36 -0.25 -12.02 -5.99
CA VAL A 36 1.20 -12.16 -6.24
C VAL A 36 2.03 -10.97 -5.78
N ALA A 37 1.40 -9.82 -5.55
CA ALA A 37 2.06 -8.70 -4.91
C ALA A 37 1.06 -7.82 -4.15
N LYS A 38 1.57 -7.08 -3.17
CA LYS A 38 0.86 -6.04 -2.43
C LYS A 38 1.68 -4.77 -2.37
N ALA A 39 1.02 -3.64 -2.58
CA ALA A 39 1.60 -2.32 -2.39
C ALA A 39 0.64 -1.43 -1.62
N HIS A 40 1.11 -0.25 -1.24
CA HIS A 40 0.31 0.78 -0.59
C HIS A 40 0.41 2.08 -1.39
N ARG A 41 -0.67 2.88 -1.38
CA ARG A 41 -0.66 4.25 -1.90
C ARG A 41 -1.59 5.15 -1.11
N PHE A 42 -1.36 6.45 -1.21
CA PHE A 42 -2.33 7.47 -0.84
C PHE A 42 -2.89 8.14 -2.09
N LEU A 43 -4.21 8.09 -2.27
CA LEU A 43 -4.91 8.67 -3.43
C LEU A 43 -5.69 9.91 -3.00
N ARG A 44 -5.38 11.07 -3.57
CA ARG A 44 -6.09 12.33 -3.32
C ARG A 44 -7.41 12.39 -4.08
N PRO A 45 -8.38 13.24 -3.67
CA PRO A 45 -9.63 13.46 -4.40
C PRO A 45 -9.45 13.95 -5.83
N ASP A 46 -8.34 14.65 -6.11
CA ASP A 46 -7.98 15.12 -7.46
C ASP A 46 -7.30 14.04 -8.33
N GLY A 47 -7.27 12.78 -7.85
CA GLY A 47 -6.66 11.65 -8.53
C GLY A 47 -5.13 11.58 -8.45
N LYS A 48 -4.47 12.58 -7.85
CA LYS A 48 -3.01 12.58 -7.67
C LYS A 48 -2.60 11.69 -6.50
N LEU A 49 -1.36 11.20 -6.53
CA LEU A 49 -0.79 10.46 -5.42
C LEU A 49 -0.24 11.40 -4.35
N ALA A 50 -0.36 10.99 -3.09
CA ALA A 50 0.33 11.59 -1.95
C ALA A 50 1.34 10.58 -1.36
N ALA A 51 2.23 11.07 -0.50
CA ALA A 51 3.23 10.26 0.18
C ALA A 51 3.30 10.66 1.65
N SER A 52 3.39 9.67 2.54
CA SER A 52 3.65 9.90 3.97
C SER A 52 5.09 10.32 4.24
N GLY A 53 6.01 10.06 3.30
CA GLY A 53 7.46 10.17 3.52
C GLY A 53 8.05 8.95 4.24
N MET A 54 7.22 7.97 4.61
CA MET A 54 7.67 6.69 5.15
C MET A 54 7.89 5.68 4.03
N VAL A 55 8.71 4.66 4.28
CA VAL A 55 8.85 3.53 3.35
C VAL A 55 7.52 2.77 3.28
N ASP A 56 6.95 2.68 2.08
CA ASP A 56 5.70 1.94 1.89
C ASP A 56 5.90 0.44 2.15
N PRO A 57 4.97 -0.21 2.88
CA PRO A 57 4.97 -1.66 3.00
C PRO A 57 4.66 -2.29 1.63
N LYS A 58 5.64 -3.00 1.08
CA LYS A 58 5.54 -3.71 -0.20
C LYS A 58 5.85 -5.19 0.01
N ARG A 59 5.09 -6.06 -0.64
CA ARG A 59 5.30 -7.51 -0.59
C ARG A 59 5.16 -8.16 -1.96
N VAL A 60 5.97 -9.16 -2.24
CA VAL A 60 5.92 -9.98 -3.46
C VAL A 60 5.91 -11.45 -3.11
N PHE A 61 5.14 -12.25 -3.86
CA PHE A 61 5.11 -13.70 -3.76
C PHE A 61 6.00 -14.29 -4.86
N SER A 62 6.97 -15.10 -4.47
CA SER A 62 7.87 -15.81 -5.38
C SER A 62 8.25 -17.15 -4.76
N GLU A 63 8.33 -18.20 -5.57
CA GLU A 63 8.80 -19.54 -5.13
C GLU A 63 8.07 -20.09 -3.89
N GLY A 64 6.75 -19.85 -3.78
CA GLY A 64 5.95 -20.32 -2.65
C GLY A 64 6.09 -19.49 -1.37
N LYS A 65 6.83 -18.37 -1.39
CA LYS A 65 7.12 -17.54 -0.22
C LYS A 65 6.80 -16.06 -0.45
N TRP A 66 6.38 -15.38 0.62
CA TRP A 66 6.23 -13.93 0.66
C TRP A 66 7.53 -13.25 1.07
N TYR A 67 7.94 -12.25 0.29
CA TYR A 67 9.06 -11.36 0.58
C TYR A 67 8.53 -9.93 0.81
N GLY A 68 9.12 -9.23 1.76
CA GLY A 68 8.80 -7.84 2.05
C GLY A 68 9.89 -7.21 2.92
N LEU A 69 9.93 -5.89 2.96
CA LEU A 69 10.80 -5.20 3.91
C LEU A 69 10.22 -5.37 5.32
N GLU A 70 11.05 -5.84 6.24
CA GLU A 70 10.72 -5.79 7.66
C GLU A 70 10.70 -4.32 8.09
N SER A 71 9.67 -3.94 8.87
CA SER A 71 9.76 -2.69 9.61
C SER A 71 10.96 -2.82 10.56
N PRO A 72 11.82 -1.80 10.69
CA PRO A 72 12.85 -1.83 11.72
C PRO A 72 12.18 -2.14 13.05
N ALA A 73 12.73 -3.09 13.80
CA ALA A 73 12.24 -3.41 15.13
C ALA A 73 12.14 -2.11 15.93
N SER A 74 10.98 -1.84 16.53
CA SER A 74 10.92 -0.81 17.55
C SER A 74 11.84 -1.27 18.68
N ASP A 75 12.92 -0.54 18.95
CA ASP A 75 13.70 -0.73 20.17
C ASP A 75 12.71 -0.72 21.35
N ALA A 76 12.64 -1.85 22.04
CA ALA A 76 11.74 -2.08 23.18
C ALA A 76 12.23 -1.37 24.43
#